data_AF-A0A383CEU7-F1
#
_entry.id   AF-A0A383CEU7-F1
#
_cell.length_a   1.000
_cell.length_b   1.000
_cell.length_c   1.000
_cell.angle_alpha   90.00
_cell.angle_beta   90.00
_cell.angle_gamma   90.00
#
_symmetry.space_group_name_H-M   'P 1'
#
loop_
_entity.id
_entity.type
_entity.pdbx_description
1 polymer ?
#
loop_
_entity_poly.entity_id
_entity_poly.type
_entity_poly.pdbx_seq_one_letter_code
_entity_poly.pdbx_strand_id
1 'polypeptide(L)'
;RCDPSRLLVECAYRQANLLRQPHLDTLTMAETHLTPGDPTLAARFAKAIEGEVRFDPFTRGLYSTDASHYQIEPLGVVFPRSVGDVEAVIGIARGEGVPILPRGGGTSQCGQTIGRAVILDTSRHLRGIGQPDGNGRIEVEPGVVLDHLNTHLRRSGSWFPVDPSTSSRATLGGMAGNNSAGSRSLKYGMMVDNVAAVEVILPDGRRLWLGEGGTEAEVIPDELATLRALYAREASEIRRT
;
A
#
# COMPACT_ATOMS: atom_id res chain seq x y z
N ARG A 1 10.95 0.47 -25.70
CA ARG A 1 11.97 -0.59 -25.89
C ARG A 1 12.51 -0.92 -24.50
N CYS A 2 12.15 -2.07 -23.93
CA CYS A 2 12.70 -2.51 -22.64
C CYS A 2 14.21 -2.74 -22.78
N ASP A 3 14.96 -2.12 -21.88
CA ASP A 3 16.37 -2.40 -21.65
C ASP A 3 16.44 -3.71 -20.85
N PRO A 4 17.14 -4.75 -21.33
CA PRO A 4 17.17 -6.08 -20.72
C PRO A 4 17.77 -6.12 -19.29
N SER A 5 18.19 -4.98 -18.74
CA SER A 5 18.66 -4.82 -17.36
C SER A 5 17.60 -4.29 -16.38
N ARG A 6 16.37 -4.02 -16.85
CA ARG A 6 15.31 -3.35 -16.06
C ARG A 6 14.20 -4.32 -15.68
N LEU A 7 13.70 -4.16 -14.46
CA LEU A 7 12.59 -4.94 -13.93
C LEU A 7 11.40 -4.04 -13.62
N LEU A 8 10.24 -4.33 -14.22
CA LEU A 8 8.96 -3.78 -13.74
C LEU A 8 8.52 -4.60 -12.53
N VAL A 9 8.13 -3.91 -11.46
CA VAL A 9 7.66 -4.57 -10.26
C VAL A 9 6.15 -4.67 -10.28
N GLU A 10 5.65 -5.87 -10.04
CA GLU A 10 4.26 -6.07 -9.68
C GLU A 10 4.17 -6.06 -8.15
N CYS A 11 3.62 -4.97 -7.61
CA CYS A 11 3.45 -4.78 -6.17
C CYS A 11 2.01 -5.09 -5.80
N ALA A 12 1.74 -5.87 -4.77
CA ALA A 12 0.42 -5.85 -4.15
C ALA A 12 0.28 -4.67 -3.17
N TYR A 13 -0.90 -4.05 -3.14
CA TYR A 13 -1.52 -3.22 -2.10
C TYR A 13 -1.36 -1.69 -2.17
N ARG A 14 -2.49 -0.96 -2.32
CA ARG A 14 -2.65 0.39 -1.74
C ARG A 14 -4.10 0.87 -1.50
N GLN A 15 -4.20 1.68 -0.44
CA GLN A 15 -5.33 2.43 0.12
C GLN A 15 -5.91 3.48 -0.85
N ALA A 16 -7.23 3.52 -0.99
CA ALA A 16 -7.94 4.61 -1.67
C ALA A 16 -8.40 5.67 -0.65
N ASN A 17 -7.91 6.90 -0.79
CA ASN A 17 -8.53 8.08 -0.20
C ASN A 17 -9.53 8.65 -1.22
N LEU A 18 -10.81 8.61 -0.88
CA LEU A 18 -11.92 9.14 -1.67
C LEU A 18 -11.80 10.67 -1.81
N LEU A 19 -11.65 11.18 -3.04
CA LEU A 19 -12.02 12.55 -3.36
C LEU A 19 -13.39 12.57 -4.07
N ARG A 20 -14.36 13.13 -3.33
CA ARG A 20 -15.68 13.66 -3.71
C ARG A 20 -16.66 12.70 -4.41
N GLN A 21 -17.66 12.25 -3.64
CA GLN A 21 -19.00 11.96 -4.15
C GLN A 21 -19.91 13.19 -3.99
N PRO A 22 -20.76 13.54 -4.97
CA PRO A 22 -21.74 14.60 -4.86
C PRO A 22 -23.08 14.05 -4.36
N HIS A 23 -23.13 13.34 -3.23
CA HIS A 23 -24.38 13.04 -2.52
C HIS A 23 -24.05 12.81 -1.03
N LEU A 24 -23.92 13.91 -0.30
CA LEU A 24 -23.96 13.90 1.16
C LEU A 24 -25.42 13.81 1.58
N ASP A 25 -25.99 12.61 1.47
CA ASP A 25 -26.98 12.22 2.46
C ASP A 25 -26.24 12.13 3.79
N THR A 26 -26.76 12.83 4.79
CA THR A 26 -26.23 12.99 6.12
C THR A 26 -25.99 11.64 6.79
N LEU A 27 -24.87 10.98 6.46
CA LEU A 27 -24.21 10.05 7.37
C LEU A 27 -23.84 10.90 8.58
N THR A 28 -24.74 10.89 9.55
CA THR A 28 -24.37 11.10 10.94
C THR A 28 -23.17 10.20 11.13
N MET A 29 -21.98 10.80 11.20
CA MET A 29 -20.82 10.14 11.77
C MET A 29 -21.28 9.81 13.17
N ALA A 30 -21.83 8.60 13.36
CA ALA A 30 -21.95 8.05 14.69
C ALA A 30 -20.58 8.28 15.29
N GLU A 31 -20.52 9.02 16.39
CA GLU A 31 -19.29 9.19 17.16
C GLU A 31 -18.94 7.81 17.70
N THR A 32 -18.39 6.96 16.84
CA THR A 32 -17.76 5.72 17.23
C THR A 32 -16.59 6.19 18.07
N HIS A 33 -16.77 6.17 19.38
CA HIS A 33 -15.71 6.43 20.35
C HIS A 33 -14.67 5.31 20.23
N LEU A 34 -13.87 5.37 19.16
CA LEU A 34 -12.78 4.45 18.88
C LEU A 34 -11.74 4.65 19.98
N THR A 35 -11.64 3.72 20.92
CA THR A 35 -10.73 3.86 22.05
C THR A 35 -9.39 3.23 21.69
N PRO A 36 -8.27 3.98 21.75
CA PRO A 36 -6.96 3.39 21.52
C PRO A 36 -6.69 2.25 22.51
N GLY A 37 -6.26 1.09 22.00
CA GLY A 37 -6.02 -0.10 22.81
C GLY A 37 -7.28 -0.89 23.20
N ASP A 38 -8.41 -0.72 22.50
CA ASP A 38 -9.64 -1.49 22.76
C ASP A 38 -9.39 -3.03 22.75
N PRO A 39 -9.54 -3.72 23.89
CA PRO A 39 -9.26 -5.15 24.00
C PRO A 39 -10.29 -6.01 23.27
N THR A 40 -11.52 -5.53 23.08
CA THR A 40 -12.58 -6.26 22.37
C THR A 40 -12.27 -6.33 20.89
N LEU A 41 -11.91 -5.19 20.30
CA LEU A 41 -11.49 -5.10 18.90
C LEU A 41 -10.20 -5.90 18.67
N ALA A 42 -9.22 -5.79 19.57
CA ALA A 42 -7.99 -6.57 19.51
C ALA A 42 -8.26 -8.08 19.51
N ALA A 43 -9.12 -8.56 20.42
CA ALA A 43 -9.49 -9.97 20.50
C ALA A 43 -10.27 -10.43 19.26
N ARG A 44 -11.08 -9.57 18.65
CA ARG A 44 -11.81 -9.87 17.41
C ARG A 44 -10.85 -10.09 16.25
N PHE A 45 -9.86 -9.22 16.05
CA PHE A 45 -8.83 -9.43 15.04
C PHE A 45 -8.01 -10.69 15.33
N ALA A 46 -7.56 -10.89 16.58
CA ALA A 46 -6.71 -12.02 16.93
C ALA A 46 -7.36 -13.39 16.73
N LYS A 47 -8.70 -13.47 16.77
CA LYS A 47 -9.46 -14.69 16.46
C LYS A 47 -9.61 -14.96 14.96
N ALA A 48 -9.48 -13.93 14.13
CA ALA A 48 -9.80 -13.98 12.71
C ALA A 48 -8.57 -14.15 11.81
N ILE A 49 -7.36 -13.95 12.34
CA ILE A 49 -6.11 -13.96 11.56
C ILE A 49 -5.05 -14.86 12.19
N GLU A 50 -4.08 -15.28 11.38
CA GLU A 50 -2.88 -15.98 11.85
C GLU A 50 -1.77 -15.00 12.31
N GLY A 51 -1.83 -13.76 11.82
CA GLY A 51 -0.95 -12.67 12.16
C GLY A 51 -0.99 -12.21 13.61
N GLU A 52 -0.12 -11.25 13.94
CA GLU A 52 -0.03 -10.72 15.30
C GLU A 52 -0.92 -9.47 15.46
N VAL A 53 -1.60 -9.36 16.60
CA VAL A 53 -2.41 -8.19 16.96
C VAL A 53 -1.84 -7.55 18.22
N ARG A 54 -1.45 -6.28 18.12
CA ARG A 54 -0.72 -5.55 19.17
C ARG A 54 -1.38 -4.21 19.45
N PHE A 55 -2.19 -4.19 20.51
CA PHE A 55 -2.92 -3.01 20.98
C PHE A 55 -2.32 -2.45 22.29
N ASP A 56 -1.20 -3.02 22.74
CA ASP A 56 -0.49 -2.57 23.94
C ASP A 56 0.11 -1.16 23.76
N PRO A 57 0.22 -0.37 24.86
CA PRO A 57 0.73 1.01 24.79
C PRO A 57 2.12 1.13 24.19
N PHE A 58 3.00 0.15 24.41
CA PHE A 58 4.38 0.19 23.90
C PHE A 58 4.39 0.12 22.38
N THR A 59 3.67 -0.85 21.80
CA THR A 59 3.58 -0.98 20.33
C THR A 59 2.88 0.24 19.71
N ARG A 60 1.80 0.74 20.32
CA ARG A 60 1.13 1.97 19.83
C ARG A 60 2.06 3.18 19.87
N GLY A 61 2.90 3.30 20.89
CA GLY A 61 3.96 4.30 20.98
C GLY A 61 4.99 4.20 19.84
N LEU A 62 5.50 2.99 19.56
CA LEU A 62 6.45 2.76 18.46
C LEU A 62 5.89 3.13 17.08
N TYR A 63 4.59 2.98 16.89
CA TYR A 63 3.90 3.25 15.64
C TYR A 63 3.22 4.62 15.59
N SER A 64 3.44 5.45 16.60
CA SER A 64 2.88 6.81 16.64
C SER A 64 3.65 7.81 15.77
N THR A 65 4.86 7.43 15.32
CA THR A 65 5.75 8.28 14.52
C THR A 65 6.18 7.62 13.22
N ASP A 66 6.64 8.45 12.28
CA ASP A 66 7.38 8.05 11.09
C ASP A 66 8.59 8.97 10.91
N ALA A 67 9.17 9.06 9.70
CA ALA A 67 10.31 9.94 9.45
C ALA A 67 9.94 11.42 9.31
N SER A 68 8.70 11.80 9.65
CA SER A 68 8.23 13.19 9.72
C SER A 68 8.35 13.78 11.14
N HIS A 69 7.86 15.01 11.31
CA HIS A 69 7.76 15.69 12.61
C HIS A 69 6.41 15.45 13.31
N TYR A 70 5.52 14.67 12.70
CA TYR A 70 4.18 14.41 13.24
C TYR A 70 4.17 13.21 14.17
N GLN A 71 3.24 13.23 15.13
CA GLN A 71 2.99 12.11 16.03
C GLN A 71 1.48 11.94 16.24
N ILE A 72 0.94 10.77 15.91
CA ILE A 72 -0.47 10.43 16.10
C ILE A 72 -0.55 9.00 16.62
N GLU A 73 -1.14 8.82 17.80
CA GLU A 73 -1.29 7.49 18.40
C GLU A 73 -2.32 6.65 17.61
N PRO A 74 -1.96 5.43 17.17
CA PRO A 74 -2.88 4.53 16.50
C PRO A 74 -3.85 3.87 17.48
N LEU A 75 -4.93 3.30 16.95
CA LEU A 75 -5.85 2.49 17.74
C LEU A 75 -5.22 1.16 18.17
N GLY A 76 -4.37 0.61 17.30
CA GLY A 76 -3.65 -0.64 17.48
C GLY A 76 -2.87 -0.99 16.21
N VAL A 77 -2.06 -2.03 16.27
CA VAL A 77 -1.22 -2.47 15.14
C VAL A 77 -1.48 -3.94 14.86
N VAL A 78 -1.63 -4.30 13.60
CA VAL A 78 -1.81 -5.67 13.11
C VAL A 78 -0.69 -6.01 12.13
N PHE A 79 -0.10 -7.19 12.31
CA PHE A 79 0.97 -7.74 11.48
C PHE A 79 0.45 -8.97 10.74
N PRO A 80 -0.22 -8.80 9.58
CA PRO A 80 -0.77 -9.90 8.80
C PRO A 80 0.35 -10.83 8.31
N ARG A 81 0.08 -12.13 8.28
CA ARG A 81 0.97 -13.16 7.71
C ARG A 81 0.62 -13.54 6.27
N SER A 82 -0.61 -13.27 5.86
CA SER A 82 -1.13 -13.63 4.55
C SER A 82 -2.03 -12.52 3.99
N VAL A 83 -2.35 -12.59 2.69
CA VAL A 83 -3.38 -11.74 2.09
C VAL A 83 -4.76 -12.01 2.71
N GLY A 84 -5.04 -13.25 3.11
CA GLY A 84 -6.29 -13.60 3.81
C GLY A 84 -6.43 -12.89 5.17
N ASP A 85 -5.32 -12.73 5.91
CA ASP A 85 -5.32 -11.92 7.14
C ASP A 85 -5.70 -10.46 6.85
N VAL A 86 -5.18 -9.90 5.75
CA VAL A 86 -5.49 -8.52 5.33
C VAL A 86 -6.98 -8.37 5.00
N GLU A 87 -7.53 -9.29 4.20
CA GLU A 87 -8.96 -9.31 3.85
C GLU A 87 -9.85 -9.41 5.09
N ALA A 88 -9.50 -10.29 6.03
CA ALA A 88 -10.23 -10.46 7.29
C ALA A 88 -10.21 -9.18 8.15
N VAL A 89 -9.06 -8.52 8.27
CA VAL A 89 -8.93 -7.26 9.02
C VAL A 89 -9.75 -6.15 8.37
N ILE A 90 -9.70 -6.00 7.03
CA ILE A 90 -10.50 -5.02 6.29
C ILE A 90 -12.00 -5.30 6.48
N GLY A 91 -12.43 -6.56 6.39
CA GLY A 91 -13.82 -6.95 6.59
C GLY A 91 -14.34 -6.62 7.99
N ILE A 92 -13.57 -6.93 9.03
CA ILE A 92 -13.93 -6.60 10.42
C ILE A 92 -13.98 -5.08 10.61
N ALA A 93 -12.94 -4.37 10.19
CA ALA A 93 -12.87 -2.93 10.38
C ALA A 93 -14.00 -2.20 9.65
N ARG A 94 -14.37 -2.64 8.44
CA ARG A 94 -15.55 -2.13 7.73
C ARG A 94 -16.84 -2.36 8.52
N GLY A 95 -17.04 -3.57 9.05
CA GLY A 95 -18.22 -3.90 9.85
C GLY A 95 -18.32 -3.11 11.16
N GLU A 96 -17.19 -2.69 11.71
CA GLU A 96 -17.09 -1.94 12.98
C GLU A 96 -16.96 -0.42 12.78
N GLY A 97 -16.89 0.07 11.54
CA GLY A 97 -16.64 1.49 11.25
C GLY A 97 -15.26 1.98 11.72
N VAL A 98 -14.26 1.09 11.76
CA VAL A 98 -12.90 1.37 12.22
C VAL A 98 -12.01 1.72 11.02
N PRO A 99 -11.27 2.85 11.04
CA PRO A 99 -10.33 3.18 9.97
C PRO A 99 -9.09 2.27 10.03
N ILE A 100 -8.61 1.86 8.86
CA ILE A 100 -7.33 1.13 8.68
C ILE A 100 -6.31 2.04 8.00
N LEU A 101 -5.06 1.92 8.42
CA LEU A 101 -3.90 2.57 7.80
C LEU A 101 -2.82 1.52 7.45
N PRO A 102 -2.57 1.21 6.18
CA PRO A 102 -1.50 0.32 5.76
C PRO A 102 -0.14 1.01 5.91
N ARG A 103 0.82 0.24 6.41
CA ARG A 103 2.17 0.71 6.69
C ARG A 103 3.20 -0.29 6.20
N GLY A 104 4.21 0.22 5.52
CA GLY A 104 5.44 -0.50 5.20
C GLY A 104 6.54 -0.17 6.21
N GLY A 105 7.71 0.24 5.72
CA GLY A 105 8.86 0.58 6.57
C GLY A 105 8.74 1.85 7.42
N GLY A 106 7.63 2.59 7.37
CA GLY A 106 7.43 3.79 8.18
C GLY A 106 8.38 4.96 7.88
N THR A 107 8.87 5.05 6.64
CA THR A 107 9.90 6.02 6.22
C THR A 107 9.35 7.28 5.54
N SER A 108 8.03 7.51 5.60
CA SER A 108 7.41 8.73 5.07
C SER A 108 7.90 9.96 5.82
N GLN A 109 8.13 11.06 5.10
CA GLN A 109 8.54 12.34 5.68
C GLN A 109 7.35 13.31 5.85
N CYS A 110 6.13 12.87 5.55
CA CYS A 110 4.94 13.73 5.50
C CYS A 110 3.76 13.17 6.33
N GLY A 111 4.02 12.26 7.28
CA GLY A 111 2.98 11.71 8.17
C GLY A 111 2.04 10.69 7.50
N GLN A 112 2.32 10.22 6.29
CA GLN A 112 1.44 9.31 5.54
C GLN A 112 1.34 7.92 6.16
N THR A 113 2.26 7.57 7.07
CA THR A 113 2.33 6.24 7.67
C THR A 113 1.84 6.20 9.12
N ILE A 114 1.27 7.30 9.63
CA ILE A 114 0.72 7.42 10.99
C ILE A 114 -0.72 7.95 10.94
N GLY A 115 -1.51 7.63 11.96
CA GLY A 115 -2.89 8.09 12.03
C GLY A 115 -3.68 7.39 13.13
N ARG A 116 -4.83 7.97 13.48
CA ARG A 116 -5.76 7.43 14.47
C ARG A 116 -6.61 6.31 13.85
N ALA A 117 -5.93 5.21 13.53
CA ALA A 117 -6.45 4.06 12.82
C ALA A 117 -5.82 2.77 13.36
N VAL A 118 -6.37 1.62 12.95
CA VAL A 118 -5.65 0.35 13.07
C VAL A 118 -4.56 0.33 12.01
N ILE A 119 -3.30 0.31 12.43
CA ILE A 119 -2.18 0.22 11.51
C ILE A 119 -2.02 -1.23 11.06
N LEU A 120 -1.96 -1.45 9.75
CA LEU A 120 -1.71 -2.74 9.13
C LEU A 120 -0.29 -2.78 8.58
N ASP A 121 0.65 -3.40 9.31
CA ASP A 121 2.06 -3.43 8.95
C ASP A 121 2.41 -4.68 8.13
N THR A 122 2.60 -4.49 6.82
CA THR A 122 2.92 -5.58 5.89
C THR A 122 4.40 -5.91 5.84
N SER A 123 5.28 -5.11 6.45
CA SER A 123 6.73 -5.24 6.34
C SER A 123 7.31 -6.47 7.04
N ARG A 124 6.57 -7.07 7.99
CA ARG A 124 7.08 -8.19 8.80
C ARG A 124 6.99 -9.55 8.11
N HIS A 125 5.87 -9.84 7.45
CA HIS A 125 5.60 -11.21 6.95
C HIS A 125 5.35 -11.26 5.44
N LEU A 126 4.77 -10.23 4.84
CA LEU A 126 4.49 -10.16 3.40
C LEU A 126 5.74 -9.69 2.63
N ARG A 127 6.76 -10.54 2.54
CA ARG A 127 8.10 -10.26 1.97
C ARG A 127 8.57 -11.24 0.88
N GLY A 128 7.65 -11.94 0.24
CA GLY A 128 7.89 -12.82 -0.90
C GLY A 128 8.50 -12.06 -2.08
N ILE A 129 9.50 -12.69 -2.70
CA ILE A 129 10.12 -12.22 -3.94
C ILE A 129 10.00 -13.37 -4.94
N GLY A 130 9.32 -13.11 -6.06
CA GLY A 130 9.14 -14.07 -7.14
C GLY A 130 10.41 -14.30 -7.95
N GLN A 131 10.24 -14.84 -9.16
CA GLN A 131 11.32 -14.97 -10.14
C GLN A 131 11.13 -13.92 -11.25
N PRO A 132 12.24 -13.36 -11.78
CA PRO A 132 12.15 -12.53 -12.98
C PRO A 132 11.55 -13.30 -14.16
N ASP A 133 10.63 -12.67 -14.89
CA ASP A 133 10.13 -13.19 -16.16
C ASP A 133 11.12 -12.90 -17.31
N GLY A 134 10.83 -13.44 -18.51
CA GLY A 134 11.65 -13.22 -19.70
C GLY A 134 11.60 -11.79 -20.26
N ASN A 135 10.73 -10.93 -19.74
CA ASN A 135 10.52 -9.54 -20.19
C ASN A 135 11.16 -8.51 -19.25
N GLY A 136 11.86 -8.97 -18.22
CA GLY A 136 12.35 -8.08 -17.17
C GLY A 136 11.18 -7.58 -16.32
N ARG A 137 10.43 -8.49 -15.71
CA ARG A 137 9.42 -8.20 -14.68
C ARG A 137 9.58 -9.12 -13.49
N ILE A 138 9.21 -8.68 -12.30
CA ILE A 138 9.25 -9.51 -11.09
C ILE A 138 8.09 -9.16 -10.18
N GLU A 139 7.42 -10.20 -9.69
CA GLU A 139 6.38 -10.08 -8.67
C GLU A 139 7.00 -10.02 -7.28
N VAL A 140 6.52 -9.10 -6.44
CA VAL A 140 6.97 -8.94 -5.06
C VAL A 140 5.82 -8.62 -4.12
N GLU A 141 5.91 -9.11 -2.89
CA GLU A 141 4.98 -8.73 -1.83
C GLU A 141 5.26 -7.30 -1.30
N PRO A 142 4.25 -6.59 -0.77
CA PRO A 142 4.33 -5.18 -0.38
C PRO A 142 5.41 -4.86 0.65
N GLY A 143 5.73 -5.82 1.52
CA GLY A 143 6.68 -5.66 2.61
C GLY A 143 8.14 -5.86 2.20
N VAL A 144 8.44 -6.24 0.97
CA VAL A 144 9.81 -6.37 0.48
C VAL A 144 10.52 -5.02 0.57
N VAL A 145 11.68 -4.98 1.22
CA VAL A 145 12.55 -3.79 1.29
C VAL A 145 13.35 -3.67 -0.01
N LEU A 146 13.50 -2.45 -0.53
CA LEU A 146 14.18 -2.19 -1.80
C LEU A 146 15.59 -2.79 -1.87
N ASP A 147 16.41 -2.59 -0.83
CA ASP A 147 17.77 -3.15 -0.81
C ASP A 147 17.79 -4.68 -0.79
N HIS A 148 16.75 -5.33 -0.24
CA HIS A 148 16.61 -6.79 -0.28
C HIS A 148 16.26 -7.28 -1.69
N LEU A 149 15.34 -6.59 -2.38
CA LEU A 149 15.03 -6.85 -3.78
C LEU A 149 16.29 -6.71 -4.65
N ASN A 150 17.01 -5.60 -4.54
CA ASN A 150 18.22 -5.38 -5.31
C ASN A 150 19.33 -6.39 -4.98
N THR A 151 19.44 -6.83 -3.73
CA THR A 151 20.35 -7.91 -3.35
C THR A 151 19.97 -9.24 -4.01
N HIS A 152 18.67 -9.54 -4.09
CA HIS A 152 18.18 -10.72 -4.79
C HIS A 152 18.51 -10.67 -6.30
N LEU A 153 18.24 -9.53 -6.94
CA LEU A 153 18.41 -9.34 -8.39
C LEU A 153 19.86 -9.28 -8.87
N ARG A 154 20.81 -8.91 -8.00
CA ARG A 154 22.25 -8.92 -8.34
C ARG A 154 22.72 -10.27 -8.89
N ARG A 155 22.09 -11.39 -8.49
CA ARG A 155 22.45 -12.74 -8.97
C ARG A 155 22.22 -12.93 -10.47
N SER A 156 21.25 -12.22 -11.04
CA SER A 156 20.93 -12.24 -12.47
C SER A 156 21.49 -11.02 -13.22
N GLY A 157 22.34 -10.21 -12.58
CA GLY A 157 22.88 -8.98 -13.16
C GLY A 157 21.85 -7.86 -13.35
N SER A 158 20.67 -7.99 -12.75
CA SER A 158 19.57 -7.01 -12.85
C SER A 158 19.42 -6.20 -11.56
N TRP A 159 18.68 -5.10 -11.62
CA TRP A 159 18.34 -4.27 -10.45
C TRP A 159 17.05 -3.48 -10.68
N PHE A 160 16.39 -3.07 -9.60
CA PHE A 160 15.20 -2.22 -9.64
C PHE A 160 15.59 -0.73 -9.56
N PRO A 161 15.11 0.12 -10.50
CA PRO A 161 15.76 1.39 -10.76
C PRO A 161 15.46 2.55 -9.79
N VAL A 162 14.34 2.49 -9.07
CA VAL A 162 13.87 3.56 -8.18
C VAL A 162 14.70 3.57 -6.90
N ASP A 163 15.25 4.73 -6.52
CA ASP A 163 16.27 4.86 -5.48
C ASP A 163 15.97 5.95 -4.42
N PRO A 164 14.93 5.79 -3.58
CA PRO A 164 14.72 6.70 -2.45
C PRO A 164 15.90 6.64 -1.47
N SER A 165 16.16 7.76 -0.78
CA SER A 165 17.24 7.86 0.23
C SER A 165 17.10 6.89 1.40
N THR A 166 15.92 6.29 1.57
CA THR A 166 15.59 5.34 2.64
C THR A 166 15.54 3.88 2.15
N SER A 167 16.23 3.54 1.05
CA SER A 167 16.20 2.22 0.39
C SER A 167 16.40 1.00 1.31
N SER A 168 17.16 1.16 2.40
CA SER A 168 17.40 0.11 3.40
C SER A 168 16.21 -0.22 4.30
N ARG A 169 15.13 0.57 4.23
CA ARG A 169 13.90 0.44 5.03
C ARG A 169 12.63 0.59 4.21
N ALA A 170 12.67 1.39 3.14
CA ALA A 170 11.53 1.60 2.24
C ALA A 170 11.08 0.27 1.61
N THR A 171 9.79 -0.03 1.77
CA THR A 171 9.19 -1.24 1.20
C THR A 171 8.57 -0.95 -0.16
N LEU A 172 8.51 -1.94 -1.04
CA LEU A 172 8.00 -1.79 -2.40
C LEU A 172 6.53 -1.36 -2.42
N GLY A 173 5.69 -1.87 -1.53
CA GLY A 173 4.30 -1.39 -1.38
C GLY A 173 4.21 0.05 -0.85
N GLY A 174 5.14 0.44 0.04
CA GLY A 174 5.22 1.82 0.51
C GLY A 174 5.69 2.77 -0.58
N MET A 175 6.63 2.32 -1.41
CA MET A 175 7.13 3.06 -2.58
C MET A 175 6.05 3.25 -3.63
N ALA A 176 5.35 2.16 -3.99
CA ALA A 176 4.21 2.16 -4.92
C ALA A 176 3.15 3.12 -4.43
N GLY A 177 2.85 3.05 -3.14
CA GLY A 177 1.98 4.01 -2.52
C GLY A 177 2.47 5.44 -2.71
N ASN A 178 3.63 5.78 -2.17
CA ASN A 178 4.08 7.16 -2.16
C ASN A 178 4.49 7.71 -3.55
N ASN A 179 4.34 6.93 -4.63
CA ASN A 179 4.93 7.19 -5.93
C ASN A 179 6.40 7.63 -5.80
N SER A 180 7.18 6.83 -5.07
CA SER A 180 8.52 7.24 -4.66
C SER A 180 9.43 7.54 -5.86
N ALA A 181 10.30 8.52 -5.66
CA ALA A 181 11.32 8.92 -6.61
C ALA A 181 12.70 8.92 -5.94
N GLY A 182 13.73 9.18 -6.73
CA GLY A 182 15.10 9.25 -6.25
C GLY A 182 16.02 9.95 -7.25
N SER A 183 17.32 9.94 -6.96
CA SER A 183 18.33 10.63 -7.76
C SER A 183 18.39 10.15 -9.21
N ARG A 184 17.96 8.90 -9.45
CA ARG A 184 17.96 8.26 -10.76
C ARG A 184 16.67 8.49 -11.56
N SER A 185 15.68 9.16 -10.99
CA SER A 185 14.38 9.40 -11.63
C SER A 185 14.47 10.14 -12.97
N LEU A 186 15.46 11.03 -13.14
CA LEU A 186 15.70 11.72 -14.42
C LEU A 186 15.97 10.75 -15.59
N LYS A 187 16.55 9.57 -15.31
CA LYS A 187 16.89 8.56 -16.32
C LYS A 187 15.90 7.40 -16.35
N TYR A 188 15.35 7.01 -15.20
CA TYR A 188 14.57 5.78 -15.07
C TYR A 188 13.13 5.99 -14.60
N GLY A 189 12.70 7.23 -14.40
CA GLY A 189 11.35 7.55 -13.93
C GLY A 189 11.14 7.33 -12.42
N MET A 190 9.93 7.58 -11.98
CA MET A 190 9.45 7.35 -10.61
C MET A 190 8.83 5.96 -10.48
N MET A 191 8.30 5.65 -9.30
CA MET A 191 7.67 4.36 -9.06
C MET A 191 6.52 4.05 -10.03
N VAL A 192 5.67 5.03 -10.37
CA VAL A 192 4.58 4.84 -11.35
C VAL A 192 5.07 4.40 -12.73
N ASP A 193 6.28 4.80 -13.13
CA ASP A 193 6.88 4.42 -14.42
C ASP A 193 7.48 3.01 -14.39
N ASN A 194 7.62 2.41 -13.21
CA ASN A 194 8.31 1.15 -12.97
C ASN A 194 7.39 0.06 -12.38
N VAL A 195 6.06 0.29 -12.39
CA VAL A 195 5.04 -0.66 -11.95
C VAL A 195 4.19 -1.08 -13.15
N ALA A 196 4.16 -2.38 -13.45
CA ALA A 196 3.37 -2.94 -14.55
C ALA A 196 1.92 -3.26 -14.13
N ALA A 197 1.79 -3.84 -12.94
CA ALA A 197 0.51 -4.21 -12.37
C ALA A 197 0.55 -4.16 -10.84
N VAL A 198 -0.63 -4.08 -10.23
CA VAL A 198 -0.79 -4.06 -8.78
C VAL A 198 -2.02 -4.85 -8.39
N GLU A 199 -1.87 -5.80 -7.48
CA GLU A 199 -3.02 -6.42 -6.83
C GLU A 199 -3.48 -5.58 -5.64
N VAL A 200 -4.74 -5.18 -5.55
CA VAL A 200 -5.26 -4.32 -4.47
C VAL A 200 -6.48 -4.92 -3.80
N ILE A 201 -6.70 -4.54 -2.54
CA ILE A 201 -7.95 -4.76 -1.81
C ILE A 201 -8.58 -3.39 -1.54
N LEU A 202 -9.80 -3.20 -2.02
CA LEU A 202 -10.57 -1.97 -1.86
C LEU A 202 -11.20 -1.87 -0.46
N PRO A 203 -11.63 -0.67 -0.03
CA PRO A 203 -12.30 -0.48 1.26
C PRO A 203 -13.57 -1.33 1.44
N ASP A 204 -14.27 -1.64 0.34
CA ASP A 204 -15.44 -2.54 0.33
C ASP A 204 -15.06 -4.03 0.38
N GLY A 205 -13.77 -4.36 0.42
CA GLY A 205 -13.22 -5.71 0.49
C GLY A 205 -13.04 -6.41 -0.86
N ARG A 206 -13.38 -5.77 -1.98
CA ARG A 206 -13.12 -6.36 -3.31
C ARG A 206 -11.63 -6.39 -3.59
N ARG A 207 -11.16 -7.50 -4.17
CA ARG A 207 -9.77 -7.69 -4.61
C ARG A 207 -9.69 -7.53 -6.12
N LEU A 208 -8.71 -6.76 -6.58
CA LEU A 208 -8.53 -6.40 -7.98
C LEU A 208 -7.10 -6.63 -8.41
N TRP A 209 -6.91 -7.04 -9.66
CA TRP A 209 -5.64 -6.86 -10.36
C TRP A 209 -5.76 -5.61 -11.22
N LEU A 210 -4.89 -4.62 -11.01
CA LEU A 210 -4.85 -3.38 -11.78
C LEU A 210 -3.64 -3.38 -12.70
N GLY A 211 -3.81 -2.97 -13.95
CA GLY A 211 -2.70 -2.82 -14.91
C GLY A 211 -2.66 -3.96 -15.92
N GLU A 212 -1.47 -4.42 -16.27
CA GLU A 212 -1.35 -5.47 -17.29
C GLU A 212 -2.01 -6.78 -16.83
N GLY A 213 -2.90 -7.33 -17.66
CA GLY A 213 -3.68 -8.52 -17.32
C GLY A 213 -4.78 -8.30 -16.28
N GLY A 214 -5.12 -7.03 -15.99
CA GLY A 214 -6.04 -6.67 -14.91
C GLY A 214 -7.51 -6.96 -15.13
N THR A 215 -8.20 -7.07 -13.99
CA THR A 215 -9.63 -7.37 -13.86
C THR A 215 -10.43 -6.13 -13.50
N GLU A 216 -9.82 -4.95 -13.50
CA GLU A 216 -10.47 -3.72 -13.03
C GLU A 216 -11.74 -3.37 -13.80
N ALA A 217 -11.78 -3.68 -15.10
CA ALA A 217 -12.94 -3.41 -15.94
C ALA A 217 -14.12 -4.35 -15.64
N GLU A 218 -13.86 -5.52 -15.05
CA GLU A 218 -14.90 -6.49 -14.67
C GLU A 218 -15.51 -6.13 -13.31
N VAL A 219 -14.72 -5.49 -12.44
CA VAL A 219 -15.09 -5.31 -11.04
C VAL A 219 -15.52 -3.87 -10.73
N ILE A 220 -14.91 -2.83 -11.33
CA ILE A 220 -15.26 -1.41 -11.14
C ILE A 220 -15.52 -0.68 -12.47
N PRO A 221 -16.44 -1.17 -13.33
CA PRO A 221 -16.60 -0.67 -14.69
C PRO A 221 -16.93 0.83 -14.75
N ASP A 222 -17.83 1.31 -13.88
CA ASP A 222 -18.37 2.67 -13.96
C ASP A 222 -17.39 3.73 -13.45
N GLU A 223 -16.75 3.49 -12.31
CA GLU A 223 -15.75 4.40 -11.76
C GLU A 223 -14.51 4.47 -12.67
N LEU A 224 -14.07 3.32 -13.20
CA LEU A 224 -12.94 3.27 -14.09
C LEU A 224 -13.23 3.94 -15.44
N ALA A 225 -14.43 3.74 -16.00
CA ALA A 225 -14.87 4.44 -17.21
C ALA A 225 -14.86 5.96 -16.99
N THR A 226 -15.35 6.42 -15.83
CA THR A 226 -15.35 7.83 -15.45
C THR A 226 -13.93 8.39 -15.36
N LEU A 227 -13.02 7.70 -14.67
CA LEU A 227 -11.61 8.10 -14.54
C LEU A 227 -10.88 8.10 -15.89
N ARG A 228 -11.11 7.10 -16.74
CA ARG A 228 -10.52 7.02 -18.09
C ARG A 228 -11.03 8.15 -18.98
N ALA A 229 -12.32 8.47 -18.93
CA ALA A 229 -12.91 9.58 -19.66
C ALA A 229 -12.34 10.93 -19.19
N LEU A 230 -12.18 11.11 -17.88
CA LEU A 230 -11.53 12.28 -17.30
C LEU A 230 -10.08 12.40 -17.80
N TYR A 231 -9.28 11.34 -17.68
CA TYR A 231 -7.91 11.33 -18.18
C TYR A 231 -7.84 11.67 -19.67
N ALA A 232 -8.67 11.03 -20.50
CA ALA A 232 -8.68 11.28 -21.94
C ALA A 232 -9.01 12.74 -22.29
N ARG A 233 -9.94 13.35 -21.55
CA ARG A 233 -10.30 14.76 -21.70
C ARG A 233 -9.14 15.69 -21.35
N GLU A 234 -8.44 15.42 -20.25
CA GLU A 234 -7.35 16.27 -19.75
C GLU A 234 -5.96 15.86 -20.29
N ALA A 235 -5.83 14.80 -21.09
CA ALA A 235 -4.56 14.21 -21.50
C ALA A 235 -3.65 15.18 -22.27
N SER A 236 -4.21 16.19 -22.94
CA SER A 236 -3.43 17.22 -23.64
C SER A 236 -2.81 18.25 -22.70
N GLU A 237 -3.40 18.45 -21.52
CA GLU A 237 -2.91 19.36 -20.49
C GLU A 237 -1.88 18.63 -19.62
N ILE A 238 -2.17 17.39 -19.21
CA ILE A 238 -1.23 16.52 -18.47
C ILE A 238 0.09 16.34 -19.23
N ARG A 239 0.04 16.25 -20.56
CA ARG A 239 1.25 16.11 -21.40
C ARG A 239 2.04 17.40 -21.59
N ARG A 240 1.49 18.56 -21.23
CA ARG A 240 2.16 19.86 -21.35
C ARG A 240 2.91 20.25 -20.07
N THR A 241 2.53 19.69 -18.93
CA THR A 241 3.21 19.81 -17.62
C THR A 241 4.28 18.76 -17.45
#